data_AF-A0AAN9A310-F1
#
_entry.id   AF-A0AAN9A310-F1
#
_cell.length_a   1.000
_cell.length_b   1.000
_cell.length_c   1.000
_cell.angle_alpha   90.00
_cell.angle_beta   90.00
_cell.angle_gamma   90.00
#
_symmetry.space_group_name_H-M   'P 1'
#
loop_
_entity.id
_entity.type
_entity.pdbx_description
1 polymer ?
#
loop_
_entity_poly.entity_id
_entity_poly.type
_entity_poly.pdbx_seq_one_letter_code
_entity_poly.pdbx_strand_id
1 'polypeptide(L)'
;MKVFLQIPYARNLEEEADSVGLKLAAKACFDVREASAFWGKMSVPDKLKERKEERSDDPAWLSTHPSNVERQDNINAQMEEALSIRNFCQCPKLSDRDPRHTIEMLQEQLMNV
;
A
#
# COMPACT_ATOMS: atom_id res chain seq x y z
N MET A 1 5.19 -14.19 -26.43
CA MET A 1 4.14 -13.20 -26.74
C MET A 1 2.91 -13.23 -25.82
N LYS A 2 2.77 -14.15 -24.86
CA LYS A 2 1.68 -14.14 -23.85
C LYS A 2 2.00 -13.29 -22.61
N VAL A 3 3.26 -13.33 -22.15
CA VAL A 3 3.74 -12.66 -20.94
C VAL A 3 3.55 -11.13 -20.98
N PHE A 4 3.85 -10.48 -22.12
CA PHE A 4 3.75 -9.02 -22.26
C PHE A 4 2.34 -8.43 -22.17
N LEU A 5 1.30 -9.22 -22.46
CA LEU A 5 -0.10 -8.77 -22.37
C LEU A 5 -0.72 -9.06 -21.00
N GLN A 6 -0.25 -10.11 -20.31
CA GLN A 6 -0.81 -10.52 -19.01
C GLN A 6 -0.32 -9.67 -17.84
N ILE A 7 0.91 -9.18 -17.87
CA ILE A 7 1.51 -8.37 -16.79
C ILE A 7 0.80 -7.02 -16.57
N PRO A 8 0.57 -6.17 -17.59
CA PRO A 8 -0.14 -4.91 -17.39
C PRO A 8 -1.61 -5.13 -16.98
N TYR A 9 -2.24 -6.20 -17.49
CA TYR A 9 -3.60 -6.57 -17.08
C TYR A 9 -3.65 -6.96 -15.59
N ALA A 10 -2.71 -7.77 -15.11
CA ALA A 10 -2.63 -8.15 -13.70
C ALA A 10 -2.37 -6.95 -12.77
N ARG A 11 -1.53 -5.99 -13.18
CA ARG A 11 -1.28 -4.76 -12.39
C ARG A 11 -2.53 -3.90 -12.26
N ASN A 12 -3.29 -3.71 -13.34
CA ASN A 12 -4.54 -2.95 -13.30
C ASN A 12 -5.58 -3.61 -12.36
N LEU A 13 -5.62 -4.94 -12.31
CA LEU A 13 -6.52 -5.67 -11.40
C LEU A 13 -6.14 -5.46 -9.92
N GLU A 14 -4.86 -5.44 -9.58
CA GLU A 14 -4.42 -5.16 -8.20
C GLU A 14 -4.70 -3.71 -7.81
N GLU A 15 -4.47 -2.75 -8.70
CA GLU A 15 -4.75 -1.33 -8.46
C GLU A 15 -6.26 -1.10 -8.29
N GLU A 16 -7.08 -1.73 -9.13
CA GLU A 16 -8.53 -1.71 -8.98
C GLU A 16 -8.96 -2.37 -7.67
N ALA A 17 -8.40 -3.52 -7.31
CA ALA A 17 -8.70 -4.23 -6.07
C ALA A 17 -8.37 -3.38 -4.84
N ASP A 18 -7.21 -2.69 -4.83
CA ASP A 18 -6.83 -1.78 -3.75
C ASP A 18 -7.77 -0.58 -3.69
N SER A 19 -8.08 0.06 -4.83
CA SER A 19 -8.97 1.21 -4.89
C SER A 19 -10.38 0.87 -4.41
N VAL A 20 -10.99 -0.18 -4.97
CA VAL A 20 -12.33 -0.63 -4.61
C VAL A 20 -12.36 -1.13 -3.17
N GLY A 21 -11.37 -1.92 -2.76
CA GLY A 21 -11.23 -2.41 -1.39
C GLY A 21 -11.16 -1.28 -0.36
N LEU A 22 -10.37 -0.23 -0.64
CA LEU A 22 -10.26 0.95 0.22
C LEU A 22 -11.61 1.68 0.36
N LYS A 23 -12.35 1.85 -0.75
CA LYS A 23 -13.68 2.46 -0.73
C LYS A 23 -14.70 1.62 0.03
N LEU A 24 -14.65 0.29 -0.10
CA LEU A 24 -15.51 -0.63 0.66
C LEU A 24 -15.19 -0.58 2.16
N ALA A 25 -13.91 -0.58 2.52
CA ALA A 25 -13.46 -0.45 3.92
C ALA A 25 -13.91 0.88 4.52
N ALA A 26 -13.82 1.98 3.76
CA ALA A 26 -14.33 3.29 4.15
C ALA A 26 -15.83 3.26 4.45
N LYS A 27 -16.64 2.69 3.55
CA LYS A 27 -18.09 2.56 3.73
C LYS A 27 -18.47 1.69 4.91
N ALA A 28 -17.66 0.69 5.23
CA ALA A 28 -17.82 -0.18 6.38
C ALA A 28 -17.24 0.43 7.68
N CYS A 29 -16.81 1.70 7.66
CA CYS A 29 -16.30 2.45 8.81
C CYS A 29 -15.01 1.92 9.43
N PHE A 30 -14.24 1.10 8.70
CA PHE A 30 -12.88 0.74 9.11
C PHE A 30 -11.95 1.97 9.12
N ASP A 31 -10.83 1.83 9.82
CA ASP A 31 -9.73 2.79 9.71
C ASP A 31 -8.96 2.53 8.41
N VAL A 32 -9.26 3.33 7.39
CA VAL A 32 -8.66 3.20 6.06
C VAL A 32 -7.16 3.52 6.05
N ARG A 33 -6.63 4.19 7.08
CA ARG A 33 -5.19 4.47 7.21
C ARG A 33 -4.38 3.19 7.43
N GLU A 34 -5.00 2.17 8.00
CA GLU A 34 -4.37 0.86 8.21
C GLU A 34 -4.00 0.16 6.90
N ALA A 35 -4.70 0.44 5.79
CA ALA A 35 -4.35 -0.13 4.49
C ALA A 35 -2.95 0.34 4.02
N SER A 36 -2.66 1.63 4.16
CA SER A 36 -1.32 2.18 3.87
C SER A 36 -0.27 1.65 4.84
N ALA A 37 -0.58 1.63 6.14
CA ALA A 37 0.31 1.10 7.16
C ALA A 37 0.66 -0.38 6.90
N PHE A 38 -0.32 -1.19 6.49
CA PHE A 38 -0.13 -2.58 6.14
C PHE A 38 0.87 -2.75 4.98
N TRP A 39 0.68 -2.04 3.87
CA TRP A 39 1.59 -2.15 2.72
C TRP A 39 2.98 -1.57 3.01
N GLY A 40 3.07 -0.51 3.82
CA GLY A 40 4.36 -0.01 4.31
C GLY A 40 5.09 -1.01 5.22
N LYS A 41 4.36 -1.81 6.01
CA LYS A 41 4.96 -2.91 6.76
C LYS A 41 5.43 -4.02 5.83
N MET A 42 4.65 -4.35 4.80
CA MET A 42 5.00 -5.36 3.81
C MET A 42 6.21 -4.97 2.95
N SER A 43 6.52 -3.68 2.81
CA SER A 43 7.72 -3.23 2.09
C SER A 43 9.01 -3.35 2.89
N VAL A 44 8.95 -3.62 4.21
CA VAL A 44 10.14 -3.70 5.07
C VAL A 44 11.13 -4.79 4.62
N PRO A 45 10.72 -6.04 4.36
CA PRO A 45 11.63 -7.07 3.87
C PRO A 45 12.32 -6.67 2.56
N ASP A 46 11.62 -5.98 1.67
CA ASP A 46 12.18 -5.52 0.39
C ASP A 46 13.27 -4.46 0.63
N LYS A 47 13.00 -3.47 1.48
CA LYS A 47 13.99 -2.45 1.88
C LYS A 47 15.22 -3.05 2.56
N LEU A 48 15.04 -4.10 3.38
CA LEU A 48 16.16 -4.79 4.02
C LEU A 48 17.02 -5.59 3.04
N LYS A 49 16.41 -6.20 2.01
CA LYS A 49 17.16 -6.88 0.93
C LYS A 49 17.96 -5.88 0.09
N GLU A 50 17.37 -4.72 -0.21
CA GLU A 50 18.05 -3.62 -0.89
C GLU A 50 19.28 -3.14 -0.10
N ARG A 51 19.15 -3.00 1.23
CA ARG A 51 20.26 -2.61 2.11
C ARG A 51 21.42 -3.62 2.11
N LYS A 52 21.12 -4.91 1.96
CA LYS A 52 22.12 -5.99 2.00
C LYS A 52 22.75 -6.31 0.65
N GLU A 53 22.40 -5.59 -0.42
CA GLU A 53 22.78 -5.94 -1.79
C GLU A 53 22.36 -7.36 -2.19
N GLU A 54 21.35 -7.93 -1.52
CA GLU A 54 20.80 -9.28 -1.76
C GLU A 54 19.66 -9.26 -2.79
N ARG A 55 19.47 -8.13 -3.48
CA ARG A 55 18.42 -7.98 -4.48
C ARG A 55 18.75 -8.86 -5.69
N SER A 56 17.92 -9.85 -5.95
CA SER A 56 17.80 -10.38 -7.31
C SER A 56 17.24 -9.24 -8.17
N ASP A 57 18.03 -8.75 -9.13
CA ASP A 57 17.74 -7.66 -10.07
C ASP A 57 16.60 -7.96 -11.05
N ASP A 58 15.54 -8.64 -10.59
CA ASP A 58 14.34 -8.82 -11.37
C ASP A 58 13.69 -7.44 -11.54
N PRO A 59 13.61 -6.92 -12.78
CA PRO A 59 13.06 -5.60 -13.00
C PRO A 59 11.59 -5.54 -12.58
N ALA A 60 11.12 -4.40 -12.08
CA ALA A 60 9.71 -4.22 -11.68
C ALA A 60 8.70 -4.51 -12.82
N TRP A 61 9.13 -4.46 -14.08
CA TRP A 61 8.32 -4.82 -15.25
C TRP A 61 8.20 -6.33 -15.50
N LEU A 62 9.00 -7.15 -14.82
CA LEU A 62 8.95 -8.61 -14.85
C LEU A 62 8.04 -9.20 -13.74
N SER A 63 7.67 -8.39 -12.74
CA SER A 63 6.76 -8.80 -11.67
C SER A 63 5.29 -8.78 -12.10
N THR A 64 4.52 -9.79 -11.69
CA THR A 64 3.08 -9.91 -11.99
C THR A 64 2.18 -9.04 -11.09
N HIS A 65 2.73 -8.46 -10.03
CA HIS A 65 2.05 -7.54 -9.11
C HIS A 65 2.90 -6.28 -8.88
N PRO A 66 2.28 -5.11 -8.61
CA PRO A 66 3.01 -3.91 -8.19
C PRO A 66 3.78 -4.18 -6.89
N SER A 67 4.86 -3.42 -6.69
CA SER A 67 5.66 -3.54 -5.47
C SER A 67 4.87 -3.10 -4.23
N ASN A 68 5.28 -3.57 -3.05
CA ASN A 68 4.64 -3.17 -1.78
C ASN A 68 4.68 -1.64 -1.56
N VAL A 69 5.75 -0.97 -2.02
CA VAL A 69 5.89 0.49 -1.96
C VAL A 69 4.91 1.18 -2.91
N GLU A 70 4.83 0.73 -4.16
CA GLU A 70 3.85 1.29 -5.13
C GLU A 70 2.42 1.16 -4.62
N ARG A 71 2.06 0.03 -3.99
CA ARG A 71 0.72 -0.15 -3.38
C ARG A 71 0.48 0.82 -2.23
N GLN A 72 1.46 1.00 -1.35
CA GLN A 72 1.38 1.97 -0.26
C GLN A 72 1.15 3.39 -0.80
N ASP A 73 1.90 3.80 -1.82
CA ASP A 73 1.81 5.14 -2.41
C ASP A 73 0.46 5.36 -3.10
N ASN A 74 -0.02 4.38 -3.87
CA ASN A 74 -1.33 4.45 -4.53
C ASN A 74 -2.48 4.56 -3.52
N ILE A 75 -2.38 3.87 -2.37
CA ILE A 75 -3.37 3.97 -1.29
C ILE A 75 -3.28 5.31 -0.56
N ASN A 76 -2.07 5.82 -0.32
CA ASN A 76 -1.86 7.15 0.28
C ASN A 76 -2.48 8.25 -0.59
N ALA A 77 -2.34 8.15 -1.92
CA ALA A 77 -2.94 9.10 -2.87
C ALA A 77 -4.48 9.12 -2.83
N GLN A 78 -5.11 8.01 -2.45
CA GLN A 78 -6.57 7.88 -2.34
C GLN A 78 -7.11 8.15 -0.92
N MET A 79 -6.23 8.50 0.03
CA MET A 79 -6.59 8.60 1.44
C MET A 79 -7.63 9.69 1.73
N GLU A 80 -7.51 10.85 1.07
CA GLU A 80 -8.47 11.95 1.22
C GLU A 80 -9.87 11.52 0.77
N GLU A 81 -9.97 10.85 -0.38
CA GLU A 81 -11.24 10.32 -0.88
C GLU A 81 -11.83 9.28 0.09
N ALA A 82 -11.00 8.33 0.56
CA ALA A 82 -11.44 7.29 1.48
C ALA A 82 -11.96 7.88 2.81
N LEU A 83 -11.27 8.88 3.36
CA LEU A 83 -11.71 9.60 4.57
C LEU A 83 -13.00 10.39 4.32
N SER A 84 -13.14 11.02 3.14
CA SER A 84 -14.37 11.70 2.72
C SER A 84 -15.55 10.72 2.64
N ILE A 85 -15.35 9.53 2.08
CA ILE A 85 -16.37 8.46 2.05
C ILE A 85 -16.81 8.06 3.46
N ARG A 86 -15.86 7.89 4.39
CA ARG A 86 -16.20 7.60 5.79
C ARG A 86 -17.07 8.71 6.41
N ASN A 87 -16.71 9.97 6.16
CA ASN A 87 -17.45 11.11 6.66
C ASN A 87 -18.87 11.16 6.07
N PHE A 88 -19.00 10.92 4.77
CA PHE A 88 -20.30 10.81 4.09
C PHE A 88 -21.17 9.69 4.66
N CYS A 89 -20.58 8.54 4.98
CA CYS A 89 -21.24 7.41 5.64
C CYS A 89 -21.48 7.61 7.15
N GLN A 90 -21.18 8.78 7.70
CA GLN A 90 -21.36 9.13 9.11
C GLN A 90 -20.62 8.17 10.07
N CYS A 91 -19.47 7.66 9.65
CA CYS A 91 -18.65 6.78 10.47
C CYS A 91 -18.09 7.50 11.72
N PRO A 92 -17.80 6.77 12.80
CA PRO A 92 -17.16 7.33 13.99
C PRO A 92 -15.83 8.03 13.67
N LYS A 93 -15.45 9.00 14.51
CA LYS A 93 -14.13 9.63 14.42
C LYS A 93 -13.04 8.57 14.61
N LEU A 94 -12.00 8.67 13.80
CA LEU A 94 -10.81 7.84 13.94
C LEU A 94 -10.01 8.26 15.16
N SER A 95 -9.16 7.35 15.63
CA SER A 95 -8.16 7.63 16.66
C SER A 95 -7.19 8.73 16.20
N ASP A 96 -6.77 9.57 17.14
CA ASP A 96 -5.71 10.57 16.91
C ASP A 96 -4.39 9.91 16.52
N ARG A 97 -4.17 8.66 16.93
CA ARG A 97 -3.02 7.87 16.49
C ARG A 97 -3.22 7.46 15.03
N ASP A 98 -2.34 7.96 14.16
CA ASP A 98 -2.24 7.50 12.79
C ASP A 98 -1.28 6.30 12.69
N PRO A 99 -1.73 5.13 12.21
CA PRO A 99 -0.89 3.95 12.10
C PRO A 99 0.27 4.13 11.10
N ARG A 100 0.15 5.03 10.12
CA ARG A 100 1.17 5.29 9.10
C ARG A 100 2.48 5.80 9.72
N HIS A 101 2.39 6.73 10.66
CA HIS A 101 3.58 7.22 11.39
C HIS A 101 4.31 6.11 12.14
N THR A 102 3.60 5.12 12.70
CA THR A 102 4.25 4.00 13.41
C THR A 102 5.11 3.19 12.44
N ILE A 103 4.64 3.01 11.21
CA ILE A 103 5.33 2.25 10.17
C ILE A 103 6.48 3.07 9.56
N GLU A 104 6.30 4.37 9.36
CA GLU A 104 7.39 5.27 8.93
C GLU A 104 8.56 5.22 9.92
N MET A 105 8.28 5.35 11.22
CA MET A 105 9.31 5.23 12.26
C MET A 105 10.00 3.87 12.24
N LEU A 106 9.25 2.78 12.06
CA LEU A 106 9.82 1.43 11.95
C LEU A 106 10.75 1.32 10.74
N GLN A 107 10.35 1.85 9.59
CA GLN A 107 11.17 1.84 8.38
C GLN A 107 12.46 2.65 8.59
N GLU A 108 12.37 3.85 9.16
CA GLU A 108 13.53 4.69 9.47
C GLU A 108 14.51 4.00 10.43
N GLN A 109 14.00 3.40 11.51
CA GLN A 109 14.82 2.66 12.47
C GLN A 109 15.58 1.50 11.82
N LEU A 110 14.94 0.76 10.91
CA LEU A 110 15.55 -0.37 10.23
C LEU A 110 16.57 0.03 9.16
N MET A 111 16.44 1.21 8.56
CA MET A 111 17.42 1.72 7.61
C MET A 111 18.68 2.27 8.30
N ASN A 112 18.52 2.78 9.51
CA ASN A 112 19.59 3.42 10.30
C ASN A 112 20.44 2.44 11.15
N VAL A 113 20.14 1.13 11.14
CA VAL A 113 20.93 0.06 11.79
C VAL A 113 21.66 -0.73 10.74
#